data_AF-A0A4R3VIS4-F1
#
_entry.id   AF-A0A4R3VIS4-F1
#
_cell.length_a   1.000
_cell.length_b   1.000
_cell.length_c   1.000
_cell.angle_alpha   90.00
_cell.angle_beta   90.00
_cell.angle_gamma   90.00
#
_symmetry.space_group_name_H-M   'P 1'
#
loop_
_entity.id
_entity.type
_entity.pdbx_description
1 polymer ?
#
loop_
_entity_poly.entity_id
_entity_poly.type
_entity_poly.pdbx_seq_one_letter_code
_entity_poly.pdbx_strand_id
1 'polypeptide(L)'
;IGMIEKNLTDTNTRVDELLEQLLDRQNLNAAYVQVVGNGGACGIDKMGVESLGDYLREHKEKLLTSIKQGNYSPSAVRRVEIPKDNGSKRMLGIPTVVDRLIQQGISQILTPIYEPEFSDHSYGFRPGRNAHQGLLKCKTYIQQGYNYFVDMDLEQFFDTVNHSKLIV
;
A
#
# COMPACT_ATOMS: atom_id res chain seq x y z
N ILE A 1 -15.93 -29.08 -17.19
CA ILE A 1 -14.67 -29.51 -16.54
C ILE A 1 -13.47 -28.75 -17.11
N GLY A 2 -13.29 -28.64 -18.44
CA GLY A 2 -12.14 -27.92 -19.04
C GLY A 2 -12.10 -26.38 -18.95
N MET A 3 -13.18 -25.66 -18.61
CA MET A 3 -13.14 -24.18 -18.42
C MET A 3 -12.67 -23.75 -17.02
N ILE A 4 -12.80 -24.61 -16.00
CA ILE A 4 -12.43 -24.29 -14.62
C ILE A 4 -10.92 -24.50 -14.42
N GLU A 5 -10.37 -25.59 -14.97
CA GLU A 5 -8.93 -25.88 -14.91
C GLU A 5 -8.10 -24.80 -15.63
N LYS A 6 -8.56 -24.34 -16.81
CA LYS A 6 -7.83 -23.34 -17.61
C LYS A 6 -7.71 -21.98 -16.90
N ASN A 7 -8.74 -21.56 -16.17
CA ASN A 7 -8.73 -20.30 -15.39
C ASN A 7 -7.87 -20.41 -14.12
N LEU A 8 -7.84 -21.59 -13.49
CA LEU A 8 -7.01 -21.83 -12.31
C LEU A 8 -5.51 -21.81 -12.66
N THR A 9 -5.12 -22.44 -13.77
CA THR A 9 -3.71 -22.43 -14.22
C THR A 9 -3.26 -21.03 -14.63
N ASP A 10 -4.10 -20.28 -15.35
CA ASP A 10 -3.82 -18.91 -15.81
C ASP A 10 -3.68 -17.91 -14.64
N THR A 11 -4.53 -18.05 -13.62
CA THR A 11 -4.45 -17.23 -12.40
C THR A 11 -3.18 -17.54 -11.61
N ASN A 12 -2.81 -18.82 -11.49
CA ASN A 12 -1.62 -19.22 -10.75
C ASN A 12 -0.34 -18.73 -11.46
N THR A 13 -0.28 -18.84 -12.79
CA THR A 13 0.82 -18.30 -13.60
C THR A 13 0.96 -16.78 -13.43
N ARG A 14 -0.15 -16.03 -13.46
CA ARG A 14 -0.11 -14.57 -13.25
C ARG A 14 0.35 -14.18 -11.85
N VAL A 15 -0.07 -14.91 -10.82
CA VAL A 15 0.39 -14.67 -9.44
C VAL A 15 1.89 -14.93 -9.32
N ASP A 16 2.38 -16.02 -9.91
CA ASP A 16 3.81 -16.34 -9.93
C ASP A 16 4.62 -15.24 -10.64
N GLU A 17 4.15 -14.74 -11.78
CA GLU A 17 4.79 -13.62 -12.51
C GLU A 17 4.86 -12.33 -11.68
N LEU A 18 3.79 -11.99 -10.95
CA LEU A 18 3.77 -10.81 -10.09
C LEU A 18 4.68 -10.99 -8.87
N LEU A 19 4.77 -12.20 -8.34
CA LEU A 19 5.69 -12.54 -7.25
C LEU A 19 7.15 -12.47 -7.71
N GLU A 20 7.45 -12.91 -8.93
CA GLU A 20 8.79 -12.75 -9.52
C GLU A 20 9.15 -11.27 -9.71
N GLN A 21 8.22 -10.45 -10.20
CA GLN A 21 8.41 -9.01 -10.29
C GLN A 21 8.63 -8.36 -8.91
N LEU A 22 7.92 -8.82 -7.87
CA LEU A 22 8.08 -8.33 -6.50
C LEU A 22 9.50 -8.56 -6.00
N LEU A 23 10.02 -9.76 -6.24
CA LEU A 23 11.34 -10.20 -5.78
C LEU A 23 12.48 -9.73 -6.70
N ASP A 24 12.17 -9.07 -7.82
CA ASP A 24 13.17 -8.52 -8.71
C ASP A 24 14.05 -7.48 -7.98
N ARG A 25 15.35 -7.52 -8.29
CA ARG A 25 16.34 -6.67 -7.63
C ARG A 25 16.08 -5.18 -7.89
N GLN A 26 15.65 -4.81 -9.08
CA GLN A 26 15.39 -3.41 -9.43
C GLN A 26 14.18 -2.88 -8.65
N ASN A 27 13.11 -3.68 -8.58
CA ASN A 27 11.91 -3.36 -7.80
C ASN A 27 12.25 -3.18 -6.31
N LEU A 28 12.93 -4.16 -5.70
CA LEU A 28 13.31 -4.08 -4.29
C LEU A 28 14.28 -2.93 -3.98
N ASN A 29 15.19 -2.59 -4.90
CA ASN A 29 16.06 -1.42 -4.75
C ASN A 29 15.26 -0.11 -4.81
N ALA A 30 14.30 0.01 -5.73
CA ALA A 30 13.43 1.17 -5.81
C ALA A 30 12.57 1.31 -4.54
N ALA A 31 12.03 0.19 -4.05
CA ALA A 31 11.31 0.14 -2.78
C ALA A 31 12.19 0.56 -1.59
N TYR A 32 13.44 0.10 -1.54
CA TYR A 32 14.40 0.51 -0.51
C TYR A 32 14.65 2.02 -0.52
N VAL A 33 14.93 2.59 -1.69
CA VAL A 33 15.17 4.04 -1.84
C VAL A 33 13.95 4.83 -1.38
N GLN A 34 12.74 4.40 -1.78
CA GLN A 34 11.50 5.06 -1.39
C GLN A 34 11.27 4.98 0.13
N VAL A 35 11.43 3.81 0.75
CA VAL A 35 11.22 3.63 2.20
C VAL A 35 12.21 4.43 3.03
N VAL A 36 13.49 4.44 2.62
CA VAL A 36 14.51 5.24 3.29
C VAL A 36 14.22 6.74 3.10
N GLY A 37 13.84 7.17 1.89
CA GLY A 37 13.48 8.56 1.61
C GLY A 37 12.24 9.04 2.36
N ASN A 38 11.26 8.17 2.58
CA ASN A 38 10.06 8.45 3.37
C ASN A 38 10.36 8.56 4.87
N GLY A 39 11.42 7.89 5.36
CA GLY A 39 11.77 7.84 6.77
C GLY A 39 10.66 7.23 7.63
N GLY A 40 10.25 7.97 8.68
CA GLY A 40 9.17 7.58 9.58
C GLY A 40 9.61 6.70 10.76
N ALA A 41 8.76 6.64 11.79
CA ALA A 41 9.09 5.95 13.03
C ALA A 41 9.25 4.44 12.85
N CYS A 42 9.98 3.80 13.76
CA CYS A 42 10.21 2.36 13.75
C CYS A 42 8.94 1.54 14.09
N GLY A 43 8.93 0.27 13.68
CA GLY A 43 7.86 -0.68 13.98
C GLY A 43 7.97 -1.26 15.40
N ILE A 44 7.37 -2.42 15.61
CA ILE A 44 7.34 -3.10 16.92
C ILE A 44 8.72 -3.65 17.32
N ASP A 45 9.55 -3.98 16.32
CA ASP A 45 10.94 -4.42 16.44
C ASP A 45 11.91 -3.28 16.80
N LYS A 46 11.43 -2.04 16.78
CA LYS A 46 12.18 -0.81 17.04
C LYS A 46 13.34 -0.56 16.06
N MET A 47 13.39 -1.27 14.93
CA MET A 47 14.41 -1.05 13.90
C MET A 47 14.09 0.24 13.11
N GLY A 48 15.07 1.14 13.03
CA GLY A 48 14.98 2.36 12.20
C GLY A 48 15.30 2.10 10.73
N VAL A 49 15.03 3.09 9.88
CA VAL A 49 15.29 2.98 8.43
C VAL A 49 16.78 2.92 8.10
N GLU A 50 17.60 3.54 8.94
CA GLU A 50 19.06 3.55 8.87
C GLU A 50 19.67 2.15 9.00
N SER A 51 19.04 1.26 9.78
CA SER A 51 19.50 -0.12 9.98
C SER A 51 19.00 -1.09 8.91
N LEU A 52 18.10 -0.66 8.02
CA LEU A 52 17.52 -1.53 6.99
C LEU A 52 18.60 -2.11 6.05
N GLY A 53 19.60 -1.30 5.69
CA GLY A 53 20.68 -1.73 4.81
C GLY A 53 21.57 -2.83 5.43
N ASP A 54 21.88 -2.73 6.72
CA ASP A 54 22.59 -3.77 7.48
C ASP A 54 21.76 -5.04 7.57
N TYR A 55 20.48 -4.90 7.96
CA TYR A 55 19.55 -6.03 8.07
C TYR A 55 19.45 -6.82 6.76
N LEU A 56 19.31 -6.12 5.62
CA LEU A 56 19.22 -6.77 4.31
C LEU A 56 20.53 -7.44 3.92
N ARG A 57 21.69 -6.90 4.28
CA ARG A 57 22.97 -7.57 4.01
C ARG A 57 23.07 -8.93 4.71
N GLU A 58 22.52 -9.05 5.90
CA GLU A 58 22.57 -10.29 6.69
C GLU A 58 21.43 -11.27 6.36
N HIS A 59 20.22 -10.77 6.11
CA HIS A 59 19.01 -11.59 6.11
C HIS A 59 18.28 -11.68 4.76
N LYS A 60 18.73 -10.97 3.71
CA LYS A 60 18.03 -10.90 2.43
C LYS A 60 17.71 -12.27 1.84
N GLU A 61 18.67 -13.17 1.74
CA GLU A 61 18.44 -14.47 1.09
C GLU A 61 17.35 -15.29 1.82
N LYS A 62 17.38 -15.26 3.16
CA LYS A 62 16.35 -15.90 3.98
C LYS A 62 14.98 -15.23 3.79
N LEU A 63 14.95 -13.91 3.75
CA LEU A 63 13.72 -13.14 3.52
C LEU A 63 13.10 -13.48 2.16
N LEU A 64 13.87 -13.38 1.07
CA LEU A 64 13.40 -13.67 -0.29
C LEU A 64 12.91 -15.12 -0.41
N THR A 65 13.65 -16.07 0.16
CA THR A 65 13.25 -17.49 0.17
C THR A 65 11.92 -17.67 0.90
N SER A 66 11.73 -17.00 2.05
CA SER A 66 10.49 -17.11 2.81
C SER A 66 9.28 -16.55 2.05
N ILE A 67 9.45 -15.43 1.33
CA ILE A 67 8.39 -14.83 0.52
C ILE A 67 8.06 -15.76 -0.66
N LYS A 68 9.07 -16.24 -1.38
CA LYS A 68 8.89 -17.15 -2.53
C LYS A 68 8.17 -18.45 -2.16
N GLN A 69 8.40 -18.96 -0.95
CA GLN A 69 7.76 -20.17 -0.45
C GLN A 69 6.39 -19.93 0.22
N GLY A 70 5.92 -18.69 0.32
CA GLY A 70 4.68 -18.35 1.04
C GLY A 70 4.79 -18.48 2.57
N ASN A 71 6.01 -18.59 3.10
CA ASN A 71 6.28 -18.75 4.53
C ASN A 71 6.52 -17.39 5.24
N TYR A 72 6.51 -16.29 4.49
CA TYR A 72 6.65 -14.95 5.06
C TYR A 72 5.37 -14.57 5.84
N SER A 73 5.53 -14.24 7.11
CA SER A 73 4.46 -13.70 7.94
C SER A 73 4.83 -12.27 8.35
N PRO A 74 4.03 -11.24 7.95
CA PRO A 74 4.27 -9.86 8.35
C PRO A 74 4.25 -9.69 9.87
N SER A 75 5.06 -8.76 10.38
CA SER A 75 5.06 -8.48 11.82
C SER A 75 3.82 -7.69 12.23
N ALA A 76 3.44 -7.81 13.50
CA ALA A 76 2.38 -6.99 14.06
C ALA A 76 2.72 -5.49 13.97
N VAL A 77 1.75 -4.67 13.57
CA VAL A 77 1.93 -3.21 13.50
C VAL A 77 2.02 -2.60 14.91
N ARG A 78 2.95 -1.67 15.10
CA ARG A 78 3.07 -0.92 16.35
C ARG A 78 1.99 0.15 16.41
N ARG A 79 1.16 0.12 17.46
CA ARG A 79 0.12 1.12 17.69
C ARG A 79 0.71 2.38 18.33
N VAL A 80 0.42 3.54 17.75
CA VAL A 80 0.79 4.85 18.27
C VAL A 80 -0.44 5.75 18.30
N GLU A 81 -0.66 6.41 19.43
CA GLU A 81 -1.69 7.43 19.59
C GLU A 81 -1.15 8.79 19.17
N ILE A 82 -1.83 9.45 18.23
CA ILE A 82 -1.55 10.84 17.86
C ILE A 82 -2.75 11.70 18.21
N PRO A 83 -2.57 12.82 18.94
CA PRO A 83 -3.66 13.75 19.22
C PRO A 83 -4.13 14.41 17.92
N LYS A 84 -5.45 14.50 17.72
CA LYS A 84 -6.06 15.37 16.71
C LYS A 84 -6.34 16.74 17.31
N ASP A 85 -6.49 17.74 16.44
CA ASP A 85 -6.79 19.13 16.82
C ASP A 85 -8.12 19.27 17.60
N ASN A 86 -9.04 18.31 17.43
CA ASN A 86 -10.34 18.28 18.10
C ASN A 86 -10.34 17.54 19.45
N GLY A 87 -9.17 17.14 19.97
CA GLY A 87 -9.03 16.43 21.24
C GLY A 87 -9.26 14.91 21.16
N SER A 88 -9.73 14.37 20.03
CA SER A 88 -9.80 12.92 19.83
C SER A 88 -8.41 12.35 19.46
N LYS A 89 -8.21 11.04 19.67
CA LYS A 89 -6.96 10.35 19.33
C LYS A 89 -7.08 9.62 17.99
N ARG A 90 -6.06 9.70 17.15
CA ARG A 90 -5.89 8.85 15.97
C ARG A 90 -4.96 7.70 16.32
N MET A 91 -5.44 6.48 16.15
CA MET A 91 -4.59 5.30 16.20
C MET A 91 -3.85 5.17 14.87
N LEU A 92 -2.53 5.14 14.90
CA LEU A 92 -1.70 4.75 13.77
C LEU A 92 -1.12 3.36 14.00
N GLY A 93 -1.20 2.51 12.98
CA GLY A 93 -0.43 1.28 12.90
C GLY A 93 0.85 1.53 12.11
N ILE A 94 2.00 1.34 12.74
CA ILE A 94 3.32 1.52 12.11
C ILE A 94 3.93 0.13 11.88
N PRO A 95 4.03 -0.34 10.62
CA PRO A 95 4.68 -1.60 10.30
C PRO A 95 6.19 -1.54 10.60
N THR A 96 6.83 -2.71 10.67
CA THR A 96 8.30 -2.79 10.67
C THR A 96 8.86 -2.23 9.36
N VAL A 97 10.12 -1.81 9.37
CA VAL A 97 10.73 -1.25 8.15
C VAL A 97 10.83 -2.31 7.05
N VAL A 98 11.03 -3.59 7.42
CA VAL A 98 11.02 -4.72 6.49
C VAL A 98 9.62 -4.90 5.86
N ASP A 99 8.56 -4.83 6.67
CA ASP A 99 7.19 -4.88 6.15
C ASP A 99 6.90 -3.71 5.21
N ARG A 100 7.37 -2.50 5.54
CA ARG A 100 7.23 -1.32 4.67
C ARG A 100 7.94 -1.51 3.33
N LEU A 101 9.13 -2.12 3.33
CA LEU A 101 9.86 -2.45 2.10
C LEU A 101 9.03 -3.36 1.19
N ILE A 102 8.46 -4.42 1.75
CA ILE A 102 7.68 -5.39 0.99
C ILE A 102 6.37 -4.77 0.50
N GLN A 103 5.65 -4.05 1.37
CA GLN A 103 4.43 -3.32 0.99
C GLN A 103 4.70 -2.30 -0.12
N GLN A 104 5.84 -1.59 -0.06
CA GLN A 104 6.24 -0.65 -1.09
C GLN A 104 6.55 -1.35 -2.42
N GLY A 105 7.23 -2.51 -2.38
CA GLY A 105 7.48 -3.32 -3.57
C GLY A 105 6.19 -3.86 -4.19
N ILE A 106 5.22 -4.27 -3.38
CA ILE A 106 3.89 -4.67 -3.85
C ILE A 106 3.18 -3.48 -4.51
N SER A 107 3.21 -2.31 -3.86
CA SER A 107 2.59 -1.11 -4.40
C SER A 107 3.17 -0.72 -5.76
N GLN A 108 4.48 -0.83 -5.96
CA GLN A 108 5.13 -0.48 -7.23
C GLN A 108 4.61 -1.31 -8.42
N ILE A 109 4.19 -2.55 -8.17
CA ILE A 109 3.66 -3.47 -9.19
C ILE A 109 2.16 -3.27 -9.37
N LEU A 110 1.42 -3.10 -8.28
CA LEU A 110 -0.04 -2.97 -8.34
C LEU A 110 -0.50 -1.60 -8.82
N THR A 111 0.24 -0.52 -8.52
CA THR A 111 -0.09 0.84 -8.96
C THR A 111 -0.27 0.94 -10.48
N PRO A 112 0.67 0.51 -11.36
CA PRO A 112 0.47 0.61 -12.80
C PRO A 112 -0.68 -0.27 -13.34
N ILE A 113 -1.09 -1.31 -12.60
CA ILE A 113 -2.24 -2.15 -12.95
C ILE A 113 -3.55 -1.42 -12.65
N TYR A 114 -3.69 -0.83 -11.44
CA TYR A 114 -4.94 -0.22 -10.99
C TYR A 114 -5.11 1.25 -11.35
N GLU A 115 -4.02 2.00 -11.58
CA GLU A 115 -4.11 3.43 -11.92
C GLU A 115 -5.00 3.75 -13.13
N PRO A 116 -4.95 2.98 -14.24
CA PRO A 116 -5.84 3.19 -15.38
C PRO A 116 -7.32 2.91 -15.08
N GLU A 117 -7.62 2.10 -14.07
CA GLU A 117 -8.99 1.73 -13.69
C GLU A 117 -9.64 2.75 -12.76
N PHE A 118 -8.84 3.54 -12.03
CA PHE A 118 -9.37 4.53 -11.11
C PHE A 118 -10.06 5.70 -11.81
N SER A 119 -11.21 6.10 -11.26
CA SER A 119 -11.96 7.28 -11.71
C SER A 119 -11.09 8.55 -11.80
N ASP A 120 -11.32 9.36 -12.82
CA ASP A 120 -10.70 10.68 -12.94
C ASP A 120 -11.05 11.67 -11.83
N HIS A 121 -12.09 11.38 -11.04
CA HIS A 121 -12.52 12.17 -9.89
C HIS A 121 -11.98 11.63 -8.55
N SER A 122 -11.09 10.62 -8.59
CA SER A 122 -10.34 10.13 -7.42
C SER A 122 -8.97 10.80 -7.36
N TYR A 123 -8.69 11.50 -6.26
CA TYR A 123 -7.48 12.34 -6.11
C TYR A 123 -6.55 11.94 -4.96
N GLY A 124 -7.02 11.11 -4.01
CA GLY A 124 -6.26 10.74 -2.82
C GLY A 124 -5.28 9.61 -3.10
N PHE A 125 -4.05 9.73 -2.58
CA PHE A 125 -3.01 8.67 -2.61
C PHE A 125 -2.64 8.13 -4.00
N ARG A 126 -2.81 8.95 -5.05
CA ARG A 126 -2.52 8.55 -6.43
C ARG A 126 -1.32 9.33 -7.02
N PRO A 127 -0.45 8.70 -7.83
CA PRO A 127 0.63 9.39 -8.52
C PRO A 127 0.12 10.54 -9.39
N GLY A 128 0.78 11.70 -9.32
CA GLY A 128 0.41 12.87 -10.13
C GLY A 128 -0.91 13.55 -9.74
N ARG A 129 -1.58 13.09 -8.68
CA ARG A 129 -2.83 13.67 -8.18
C ARG A 129 -2.66 14.25 -6.78
N ASN A 130 -3.42 15.30 -6.48
CA ASN A 130 -3.38 15.95 -5.18
C ASN A 130 -4.72 16.60 -4.80
N ALA A 131 -4.84 17.00 -3.54
CA ALA A 131 -6.06 17.62 -3.00
C ALA A 131 -6.46 18.92 -3.72
N HIS A 132 -5.49 19.71 -4.21
CA HIS A 132 -5.77 20.96 -4.91
C HIS A 132 -6.48 20.74 -6.26
N GLN A 133 -6.16 19.66 -6.98
CA GLN A 133 -6.87 19.30 -8.21
C GLN A 133 -8.33 18.95 -7.92
N GLY A 134 -8.61 18.24 -6.81
CA GLY A 134 -9.97 17.96 -6.35
C GLY A 134 -10.74 19.26 -6.04
N LEU A 135 -10.12 20.17 -5.29
CA LEU A 135 -10.71 21.49 -4.98
C LEU A 135 -11.01 22.31 -6.24
N LEU A 136 -10.11 22.28 -7.23
CA LEU A 136 -10.33 22.98 -8.51
C LEU A 136 -11.55 22.39 -9.24
N LYS A 137 -11.72 21.07 -9.22
CA LYS A 137 -12.87 20.41 -9.83
C LYS A 137 -14.18 20.79 -9.12
N CYS A 138 -14.18 20.83 -7.78
CA CYS A 138 -15.32 21.33 -7.00
C CYS A 138 -15.69 22.76 -7.39
N LYS A 139 -14.68 23.64 -7.55
CA LYS A 139 -14.91 25.03 -8.01
C LYS A 139 -15.56 25.07 -9.39
N THR A 140 -15.13 24.22 -10.32
CA THR A 140 -15.77 24.12 -11.64
C THR A 140 -17.24 23.72 -11.55
N TYR A 141 -17.61 22.77 -10.68
CA TYR A 141 -19.02 22.39 -10.51
C TYR A 141 -19.87 23.52 -9.95
N ILE A 142 -19.37 24.27 -8.97
CA ILE A 142 -20.06 25.45 -8.43
C ILE A 142 -20.29 26.48 -9.55
N GLN A 143 -19.27 26.74 -10.38
CA GLN A 143 -19.38 27.66 -11.51
C GLN A 143 -20.38 27.20 -12.58
N GLN A 144 -20.65 25.89 -12.68
CA GLN A 144 -21.66 25.31 -13.57
C GLN A 144 -23.07 25.33 -12.97
N GLY A 145 -23.24 25.84 -11.74
CA GLY A 145 -24.54 25.95 -11.07
C GLY A 145 -24.87 24.83 -10.08
N TYR A 146 -23.95 23.89 -9.85
CA TYR A 146 -24.12 22.86 -8.82
C TYR A 146 -23.76 23.43 -7.44
N ASN A 147 -24.76 24.04 -6.78
CA ASN A 147 -24.57 24.81 -5.55
C ASN A 147 -24.87 24.02 -4.26
N TYR A 148 -25.21 22.73 -4.37
CA TYR A 148 -25.45 21.84 -3.24
C TYR A 148 -24.46 20.69 -3.27
N PHE A 149 -23.93 20.32 -2.10
CA PHE A 149 -23.04 19.19 -1.94
C PHE A 149 -23.68 18.13 -1.04
N VAL A 150 -23.36 16.87 -1.31
CA VAL A 150 -23.64 15.75 -0.42
C VAL A 150 -22.31 15.34 0.16
N ASP A 151 -22.12 15.62 1.45
CA ASP A 151 -20.92 15.23 2.17
C ASP A 151 -21.08 13.80 2.71
N MET A 152 -20.12 12.94 2.37
CA MET A 152 -20.09 11.54 2.79
C MET A 152 -18.70 11.24 3.32
N ASP A 153 -18.62 10.92 4.61
CA ASP A 153 -17.39 10.43 5.25
C ASP A 153 -17.60 9.00 5.73
N LEU A 154 -16.59 8.15 5.51
CA LEU A 154 -16.59 6.77 5.99
C LEU A 154 -15.75 6.69 7.25
N GLU A 155 -16.38 6.34 8.36
CA GLU A 155 -15.65 6.16 9.61
C GLU A 155 -14.66 4.99 9.50
N GLN A 156 -13.38 5.27 9.77
CA GLN A 156 -12.35 4.27 10.02
C GLN A 156 -12.30 3.14 8.96
N PHE A 157 -12.15 3.49 7.68
CA PHE A 157 -12.17 2.54 6.56
C PHE A 157 -11.35 1.27 6.81
N PHE A 158 -10.10 1.39 7.29
CA PHE A 158 -9.23 0.24 7.53
C PHE A 158 -9.62 -0.62 8.74
N ASP A 159 -10.36 -0.05 9.70
CA ASP A 159 -10.87 -0.82 10.85
C ASP A 159 -12.18 -1.55 10.51
N THR A 160 -12.90 -1.10 9.48
CA THR A 160 -14.23 -1.60 9.10
C THR A 160 -14.27 -2.38 7.78
N VAL A 161 -13.19 -2.34 6.98
CA VAL A 161 -13.12 -3.05 5.70
C VAL A 161 -13.19 -4.57 5.89
N ASN A 162 -14.10 -5.20 5.15
CA ASN A 162 -14.20 -6.65 5.13
C ASN A 162 -13.11 -7.23 4.23
N HIS A 163 -12.19 -8.00 4.81
CA HIS A 163 -11.04 -8.56 4.11
C HIS A 163 -11.46 -9.53 3.00
N SER A 164 -12.50 -10.33 3.22
CA SER A 164 -13.02 -11.24 2.19
C SER A 164 -13.55 -10.49 0.99
N LYS A 165 -14.20 -9.33 1.17
CA LYS A 165 -14.69 -8.50 0.05
C LYS A 165 -13.59 -7.75 -0.68
N LEU A 166 -12.48 -7.45 -0.02
CA LEU A 166 -11.35 -6.72 -0.60
C LEU A 166 -10.47 -7.59 -1.51
N ILE A 167 -10.41 -8.90 -1.23
CA ILE A 167 -9.51 -9.86 -1.90
C ILE A 167 -10.19 -10.60 -3.08
N VAL A 168 -11.49 -10.37 -3.31
CA VAL A 168 -12.28 -11.08 -4.36
C VAL A 168 -11.86 -10.68 -5.77
#